data_AF-A0A9E5FIY4-F1
#
_entry.id   AF-A0A9E5FIY4-F1
#
_cell.length_a   1.000
_cell.length_b   1.000
_cell.length_c   1.000
_cell.angle_alpha   90.00
_cell.angle_beta   90.00
_cell.angle_gamma   90.00
#
_symmetry.space_group_name_H-M   'P 1'
#
loop_
_entity.id
_entity.type
_entity.pdbx_description
1 polymer ?
#
loop_
_entity_poly.entity_id
_entity_poly.type
_entity_poly.pdbx_seq_one_letter_code
_entity_poly.pdbx_strand_id
1 'polypeptide(L)' 'MVSNQAQGQSSRRVDDVVLAILCLFIPPLAVYLYEGGITQRFWINLILTLLFVLPGIIHAFLVIFVGI' A
#
# COMPACT_ATOMS: atom_id res chain seq x y z
N MET A 1 -26.63 16.82 33.42
CA MET A 1 -26.44 15.36 33.24
C MET A 1 -25.73 15.19 31.91
N VAL A 2 -24.43 15.51 31.91
CA VAL A 2 -23.56 15.46 30.74
C VAL A 2 -23.00 14.04 30.69
N SER A 3 -23.62 13.16 29.89
CA SER A 3 -23.06 11.84 29.61
C SER A 3 -21.99 11.98 28.54
N ASN A 4 -20.78 12.17 29.06
CA ASN A 4 -19.48 12.05 28.44
C ASN A 4 -19.37 10.83 27.49
N GLN A 5 -19.68 11.03 26.21
CA GLN A 5 -19.38 10.09 25.12
C GLN A 5 -17.91 10.21 24.66
N ALA A 6 -16.96 10.31 25.60
CA ALA A 6 -15.53 10.22 25.32
C ALA A 6 -15.06 8.74 25.27
N GLN A 7 -15.95 7.83 24.89
CA GLN A 7 -15.65 6.40 24.70
C GLN A 7 -15.88 6.05 23.23
N GLY A 8 -14.82 6.08 22.42
CA GLY A 8 -14.94 5.62 21.02
C GLY A 8 -13.76 5.87 20.09
N GLN A 9 -12.53 6.05 20.59
CA GLN A 9 -11.37 6.44 19.77
C GLN A 9 -10.16 5.48 19.85
N SER A 10 -10.17 4.47 20.71
CA SER A 10 -8.97 3.67 21.02
C SER A 10 -8.69 2.49 20.08
N SER A 11 -9.56 2.20 19.11
CA SER A 11 -9.39 1.07 18.17
C SER A 11 -9.56 1.43 16.69
N ARG A 12 -9.36 2.70 16.31
CA ARG A 12 -9.34 3.10 14.88
C ARG A 12 -7.98 3.54 14.36
N ARG A 13 -7.06 3.94 15.25
CA ARG A 13 -5.76 4.52 14.84
C ARG A 13 -4.73 3.46 14.47
N VAL A 14 -4.84 2.27 15.07
CA VAL A 14 -3.90 1.18 14.80
C VAL A 14 -4.08 0.69 13.37
N ASP A 15 -5.33 0.62 12.90
CA ASP A 15 -5.65 0.21 11.53
C ASP A 15 -5.04 1.17 10.51
N ASP A 16 -5.27 2.48 10.63
CA ASP A 16 -4.73 3.47 9.69
C ASP A 16 -3.19 3.44 9.62
N VAL A 17 -2.52 3.31 10.76
CA VAL A 17 -1.05 3.29 10.84
C VAL A 17 -0.48 1.97 10.32
N VAL A 18 -1.10 0.83 10.66
CA VAL A 18 -0.70 -0.49 10.16
C VAL A 18 -0.91 -0.57 8.65
N LEU A 19 -2.02 -0.05 8.14
CA LEU A 19 -2.29 0.04 6.70
C LEU A 19 -1.28 0.95 6.00
N ALA A 20 -0.89 2.08 6.61
CA ALA A 20 0.12 2.97 6.05
C ALA A 20 1.51 2.30 5.96
N ILE A 21 1.92 1.56 6.99
CA ILE A 21 3.19 0.81 6.99
C ILE A 21 3.15 -0.32 5.96
N LEU A 22 2.03 -1.06 5.89
CA LEU A 22 1.85 -2.15 4.95
C LEU A 22 1.79 -1.64 3.50
N CYS A 23 1.27 -0.43 3.27
CA CYS A 23 1.25 0.22 1.96
C CYS A 23 2.67 0.51 1.44
N LEU A 24 3.62 0.82 2.34
CA LEU A 24 5.02 1.07 1.99
C LEU A 24 5.76 -0.22 1.58
N PHE A 25 5.49 -1.34 2.24
CA PHE A 25 6.18 -2.63 1.99
C PHE A 25 5.48 -3.51 0.95
N ILE A 26 4.15 -3.60 1.00
CA ILE A 26 3.32 -4.42 0.10
C ILE A 26 2.04 -3.62 -0.28
N PRO A 27 2.16 -2.61 -1.17
CA PRO A 27 1.04 -1.76 -1.58
C PRO A 27 -0.24 -2.49 -2.02
N PRO A 28 -0.18 -3.61 -2.80
CA PRO A 28 -1.41 -4.32 -3.20
C PRO A 28 -2.09 -5.05 -2.05
N LEU A 29 -1.37 -5.51 -1.03
CA LEU A 29 -1.94 -6.23 0.11
C LEU A 29 -2.61 -5.28 1.11
N ALA A 30 -2.05 -4.08 1.30
CA ALA A 30 -2.66 -3.04 2.13
C ALA A 30 -4.01 -2.55 1.56
N VAL A 31 -4.08 -2.35 0.24
CA VAL A 31 -5.32 -1.96 -0.43
C VAL A 31 -6.36 -3.07 -0.37
N TYR A 32 -5.95 -4.32 -0.55
CA TYR A 32 -6.84 -5.46 -0.42
C TYR A 32 -7.48 -5.56 0.98
N LEU A 33 -6.69 -5.37 2.04
CA LEU A 33 -7.18 -5.39 3.42
C LEU A 33 -8.05 -4.18 3.77
N TYR A 34 -7.77 -3.02 3.16
CA TYR A 34 -8.57 -1.80 3.35
C TYR A 34 -9.94 -1.85 2.65
N GLU A 35 -9.98 -2.36 1.42
CA GLU A 35 -11.19 -2.36 0.59
C GLU A 35 -12.05 -3.61 0.77
N GLY A 36 -11.52 -4.67 1.40
CA GLY A 36 -12.25 -5.92 1.65
C GLY A 36 -12.63 -6.67 0.35
N GLY A 37 -12.00 -6.33 -0.77
CA GLY A 37 -12.30 -6.88 -2.09
C GLY A 37 -11.36 -6.38 -3.19
N ILE A 38 -11.51 -6.92 -4.40
CA ILE A 38 -10.79 -6.46 -5.59
C ILE A 38 -11.51 -5.24 -6.14
N THR A 39 -11.13 -4.04 -5.67
CA THR A 39 -11.65 -2.77 -6.19
C THR A 39 -10.70 -2.17 -7.24
N GLN A 40 -11.15 -1.18 -7.99
CA GLN A 40 -10.36 -0.48 -9.01
C GLN A 40 -9.03 0.10 -8.47
N ARG A 41 -8.98 0.44 -7.19
CA ARG A 41 -7.78 0.93 -6.50
C ARG A 41 -6.73 -0.17 -6.28
N PHE A 42 -7.15 -1.42 -6.01
CA PHE A 42 -6.25 -2.58 -6.02
C PHE A 42 -5.58 -2.77 -7.38
N TRP A 43 -6.36 -2.68 -8.47
CA TRP A 43 -5.84 -2.78 -9.84
C TRP A 43 -4.86 -1.66 -10.18
N ILE A 44 -5.13 -0.42 -9.74
CA ILE A 44 -4.22 0.71 -9.97
C ILE A 44 -2.90 0.50 -9.25
N ASN A 45 -2.91 0.08 -7.97
CA ASN A 45 -1.69 -0.16 -7.20
C ASN A 45 -0.93 -1.40 -7.71
N LEU A 46 -1.62 -2.44 -8.16
CA LEU A 46 -1.01 -3.61 -8.78
C LEU A 46 -0.29 -3.25 -10.08
N ILE A 47 -0.95 -2.49 -10.97
CA ILE A 47 -0.35 -1.99 -12.21
C ILE A 47 0.83 -1.09 -11.89
N LEU A 48 0.70 -0.20 -10.91
CA LEU A 48 1.78 0.72 -10.54
C LEU A 48 3.00 -0.06 -10.03
N THR A 49 2.79 -1.07 -9.18
CA THR A 49 3.87 -1.94 -8.69
C THR A 49 4.52 -2.70 -9.85
N LEU A 50 3.73 -3.24 -10.78
CA LEU A 50 4.25 -3.97 -11.96
C LEU A 50 4.96 -3.04 -12.97
N LEU A 51 4.46 -1.82 -13.15
CA LEU A 51 5.01 -0.80 -14.04
C LEU A 51 6.30 -0.20 -13.49
N PHE A 52 6.59 -0.29 -12.19
CA PHE A 52 7.90 0.06 -11.63
C PHE A 52 8.89 -1.13 -11.64
N VAL A 53 8.40 -2.37 -11.57
CA VAL A 53 9.24 -3.57 -11.70
C VAL A 53 9.83 -3.70 -13.10
N LEU A 54 9.04 -3.49 -14.16
CA LEU A 54 9.53 -3.57 -15.54
C LEU A 54 10.71 -2.60 -15.85
N PRO A 55 10.62 -1.29 -15.60
CA PRO A 55 11.74 -0.36 -15.77
C PRO A 55 12.85 -0.65 -14.77
N GLY A 56 12.56 -1.18 -13.57
CA GLY A 56 13.59 -1.64 -12.63
C GLY A 56 14.42 -2.80 -13.20
N ILE A 57 13.77 -3.79 -13.82
CA ILE A 57 14.45 -4.91 -14.49
C ILE A 57 15.24 -4.40 -15.69
N ILE A 58 14.65 -3.55 -16.54
CA ILE A 58 15.33 -2.97 -17.71
C ILE A 58 16.54 -2.14 -17.28
N HIS A 59 16.41 -1.32 -16.23
CA HIS A 59 17.49 -0.51 -15.69
C HIS A 59 18.61 -1.39 -15.12
N ALA A 60 18.27 -2.42 -14.34
CA ALA A 60 19.26 -3.37 -13.82
C ALA A 60 19.99 -4.11 -14.96
N PHE A 61 19.26 -4.52 -16.00
CA PHE A 61 19.84 -5.13 -17.19
C PHE A 61 20.79 -4.17 -17.92
N LEU A 62 20.39 -2.91 -18.09
CA LEU A 62 21.23 -1.88 -18.70
C LEU A 62 22.49 -1.62 -17.88
N VAL A 63 22.38 -1.46 -16.56
CA VAL A 63 23.54 -1.27 -15.68
C VAL A 63 24.51 -2.45 -15.80
N ILE A 64 24.01 -3.68 -15.76
CA ILE A 64 24.85 -4.89 -15.80
C ILE A 64 25.45 -5.11 -17.20
N PHE A 65 24.69 -4.88 -18.27
CA PHE A 65 25.09 -5.27 -19.63
C PHE A 65 25.77 -4.13 -20.42
N VAL A 66 25.34 -2.88 -20.21
CA VAL A 66 25.94 -1.69 -20.83
C VAL A 66 27.05 -1.09 -19.97
N GLY A 67 27.05 -1.30 -18.65
CA GLY A 67 28.12 -0.82 -17.77
C GLY A 67 28.14 0.71 -17.59
N ILE A 68 26.95 1.31 -17.47
CA ILE A 68 26.75 2.71 -17.04
C ILE A 68 26.90 2.85 -15.53
#